data_AF-A0A969NHD0-F1
#
_entry.id   AF-A0A969NHD0-F1
#
_cell.length_a   1.000
_cell.length_b   1.000
_cell.length_c   1.000
_cell.angle_alpha   90.00
_cell.angle_beta   90.00
_cell.angle_gamma   90.00
#
_symmetry.space_group_name_H-M   'P 1'
#
loop_
_entity.id
_entity.type
_entity.pdbx_description
1 polymer ?
#
loop_
_entity_poly.entity_id
_entity_poly.type
_entity_poly.pdbx_seq_one_letter_code
_entity_poly.pdbx_strand_id
1 'polypeptide(L)'
;MVESDVAKKEKFGRLTMEDLDTLWQNYDYCNKFIDLVQLMKNFLLIYETDDRKEYVIPQLLKDDKPKYSWDASDNRVIKYDYKKFMPKGILWQLIVKLSYYIKDDNLVWKQGVILEHQGAKAEVSESYLKGFITVKVNGKRKRI
;
A
#
# COMPACT_ATOMS: atom_id res chain seq x y z
N MET A 1 9.52 8.39 -18.79
CA MET A 1 9.19 6.97 -19.09
C MET A 1 10.18 5.99 -18.46
N VAL A 2 11.45 6.39 -18.26
CA VAL A 2 12.52 5.56 -17.67
C VAL A 2 12.44 5.42 -16.13
N GLU A 3 11.86 6.40 -15.44
CA GLU A 3 11.84 6.50 -13.95
C GLU A 3 10.93 5.47 -13.26
N SER A 4 9.85 5.04 -13.94
CA SER A 4 9.01 3.96 -13.44
C SER A 4 9.72 2.62 -13.45
N ASP A 5 10.79 2.45 -14.24
CA ASP A 5 11.37 1.13 -14.50
C ASP A 5 12.39 0.73 -13.43
N VAL A 6 13.17 1.65 -12.86
CA VAL A 6 14.17 1.30 -11.83
C VAL A 6 13.49 0.91 -10.52
N ALA A 7 12.55 1.73 -10.04
CA ALA A 7 11.77 1.43 -8.83
C ALA A 7 10.83 0.21 -8.99
N LYS A 8 10.41 -0.13 -10.24
CA LYS A 8 9.63 -1.34 -10.53
C LYS A 8 10.47 -2.60 -10.70
N LYS A 9 11.64 -2.54 -11.36
CA LYS A 9 12.36 -3.76 -11.78
C LYS A 9 13.18 -4.39 -10.66
N GLU A 10 13.75 -3.61 -9.75
CA GLU A 10 14.74 -4.12 -8.79
C GLU A 10 14.18 -4.24 -7.37
N LYS A 11 13.37 -3.27 -6.93
CA LYS A 11 12.98 -3.11 -5.52
C LYS A 11 11.47 -3.16 -5.24
N PHE A 12 10.64 -3.30 -6.28
CA PHE A 12 9.19 -3.45 -6.21
C PHE A 12 8.50 -2.44 -5.27
N GLY A 13 8.85 -1.15 -5.37
CA GLY A 13 8.21 -0.10 -4.58
C GLY A 13 8.59 -0.02 -3.10
N ARG A 14 9.57 -0.80 -2.64
CA ARG A 14 10.17 -0.67 -1.29
C ARG A 14 11.54 -0.01 -1.42
N LEU A 15 11.75 1.13 -0.78
CA LEU A 15 12.96 1.94 -0.96
C LEU A 15 13.52 2.34 0.41
N THR A 16 14.82 2.20 0.60
CA THR A 16 15.52 2.78 1.75
C THR A 16 15.93 4.23 1.47
N MET A 17 16.38 4.96 2.49
CA MET A 17 17.00 6.28 2.29
C MET A 17 18.20 6.21 1.34
N GLU A 18 19.02 5.16 1.44
CA GLU A 18 20.19 4.98 0.56
C GLU A 18 19.78 4.71 -0.89
N ASP A 19 18.71 3.93 -1.12
CA ASP A 19 18.16 3.70 -2.46
C ASP A 19 17.66 5.01 -3.06
N LEU A 20 16.99 5.84 -2.26
CA LEU A 20 16.47 7.13 -2.66
C LEU A 20 17.59 8.14 -2.99
N ASP A 21 18.62 8.22 -2.15
CA ASP A 21 19.81 9.05 -2.41
C ASP A 21 20.48 8.64 -3.72
N THR A 22 20.68 7.33 -3.94
CA THR A 22 21.28 6.81 -5.17
C THR A 22 20.42 7.09 -6.41
N LEU A 23 19.10 6.95 -6.30
CA LEU A 23 18.17 7.21 -7.39
C LEU A 23 18.21 8.66 -7.86
N TRP A 24 18.35 9.61 -6.92
CA TRP A 24 18.33 11.04 -7.24
C TRP A 24 19.70 11.68 -7.39
N GLN A 25 20.79 11.02 -7.00
CA GLN A 25 22.17 11.49 -7.23
C GLN A 25 22.49 11.74 -8.72
N ASN A 26 21.84 11.01 -9.63
CA ASN A 26 22.03 11.19 -11.08
C ASN A 26 21.29 12.42 -11.65
N TYR A 27 20.67 13.23 -10.81
CA TYR A 27 19.87 14.37 -11.23
C TYR A 27 20.24 15.62 -10.40
N ASP A 28 19.94 16.81 -10.92
CA ASP A 28 20.06 18.10 -10.20
C ASP A 28 19.13 18.22 -8.96
N TYR A 29 18.60 17.11 -8.45
CA TYR A 29 17.67 17.00 -7.33
C TYR A 29 18.33 16.59 -6.01
N CYS A 30 19.67 16.46 -5.95
CA CYS A 30 20.41 16.03 -4.75
C CYS A 30 20.05 16.78 -3.46
N ASN A 31 19.52 18.01 -3.55
CA ASN A 31 19.11 18.84 -2.41
C ASN A 31 17.59 19.06 -2.27
N LYS A 32 16.77 18.46 -3.14
CA LYS A 32 15.29 18.61 -3.15
C LYS A 32 14.55 17.34 -2.74
N PHE A 33 15.30 16.31 -2.34
CA PHE A 33 14.74 15.01 -1.98
C PHE A 33 13.69 15.10 -0.88
N ILE A 34 13.97 15.83 0.21
CA ILE A 34 13.04 16.01 1.34
C ILE A 34 11.72 16.61 0.85
N ASP A 35 11.79 17.64 0.00
CA ASP A 35 10.61 18.29 -0.56
C ASP A 35 9.81 17.33 -1.47
N LEU A 36 10.51 16.50 -2.25
CA LEU A 36 9.88 15.53 -3.14
C LEU A 36 9.17 14.42 -2.36
N VAL A 37 9.80 13.88 -1.31
CA VAL A 37 9.13 12.91 -0.41
C VAL A 37 7.92 13.55 0.23
N GLN A 38 8.04 14.78 0.73
CA GLN A 38 6.92 15.47 1.34
C GLN A 38 5.78 15.68 0.34
N LEU A 39 6.10 16.01 -0.92
CA LEU A 39 5.13 16.10 -2.00
C LEU A 39 4.46 14.75 -2.27
N MET A 40 5.23 13.66 -2.36
CA MET A 40 4.71 12.30 -2.56
C MET A 40 3.80 11.87 -1.40
N LYS A 41 4.12 12.23 -0.16
CA LYS A 41 3.26 12.03 1.02
C LYS A 41 1.97 12.83 0.90
N ASN A 42 2.03 14.10 0.49
CA ASN A 42 0.86 14.95 0.30
C ASN A 42 -0.09 14.40 -0.78
N PHE A 43 0.44 13.77 -1.82
CA PHE A 43 -0.35 13.09 -2.86
C PHE A 43 -0.74 11.65 -2.51
N LEU A 44 -0.45 11.18 -1.30
CA LEU A 44 -0.74 9.83 -0.81
C LEU A 44 -0.16 8.72 -1.71
N LEU A 45 1.06 8.93 -2.20
CA LEU A 45 1.76 7.99 -3.08
C LEU A 45 2.71 7.07 -2.31
N ILE A 46 3.16 7.50 -1.14
CA ILE A 46 4.20 6.85 -0.36
C ILE A 46 3.86 6.91 1.14
N TYR A 47 4.26 5.91 1.90
CA TYR A 47 4.25 5.92 3.36
C TYR A 47 5.58 5.42 3.91
N GLU A 48 5.91 5.79 5.14
CA GLU A 48 7.06 5.26 5.89
C GLU A 48 6.61 4.10 6.78
N THR A 49 7.42 3.04 6.82
CA THR A 49 7.20 1.90 7.72
C THR A 49 7.28 2.32 9.19
N ASP A 50 6.68 1.54 10.08
CA ASP A 50 6.64 1.87 11.53
C ASP A 50 8.05 2.02 12.13
N ASP A 51 9.04 1.31 11.59
CA ASP A 51 10.45 1.39 12.01
C ASP A 51 11.26 2.52 11.32
N ARG A 52 10.62 3.28 10.41
CA ARG A 52 11.17 4.40 9.64
C ARG A 52 12.42 4.07 8.82
N LYS A 53 12.61 2.80 8.47
CA LYS A 53 13.76 2.37 7.65
C LYS A 53 13.43 2.33 6.17
N GLU A 54 12.17 2.10 5.84
CA GLU A 54 11.72 1.92 4.47
C GLU A 54 10.58 2.88 4.13
N TYR A 55 10.57 3.25 2.86
CA TYR A 55 9.44 3.89 2.21
C TYR A 55 8.77 2.90 1.29
N VAL A 56 7.44 2.85 1.37
CA VAL A 56 6.62 1.95 0.57
C VAL A 56 5.74 2.76 -0.37
N ILE A 57 5.84 2.47 -1.66
CA ILE A 57 5.03 3.04 -2.73
C ILE A 57 4.04 1.96 -3.19
N PRO A 58 2.79 1.92 -2.67
CA PRO A 58 1.91 0.77 -2.85
C PRO A 58 1.60 0.44 -4.32
N GLN A 59 1.59 1.45 -5.19
CA GLN A 59 1.32 1.28 -6.63
C GLN A 59 2.39 0.47 -7.39
N LEU A 60 3.60 0.38 -6.82
CA LEU A 60 4.77 -0.29 -7.42
C LEU A 60 5.06 -1.65 -6.77
N LEU A 61 4.28 -2.04 -5.75
CA LEU A 61 4.37 -3.35 -5.13
C LEU A 61 4.09 -4.47 -6.14
N LYS A 62 4.50 -5.68 -5.77
CA LYS A 62 4.16 -6.90 -6.51
C LYS A 62 2.66 -7.16 -6.49
N ASP A 63 2.19 -7.82 -7.54
CA ASP A 63 0.79 -8.25 -7.63
C ASP A 63 0.51 -9.49 -6.73
N ASP A 64 1.57 -10.20 -6.35
CA ASP A 64 1.47 -11.46 -5.62
C ASP A 64 0.91 -11.24 -4.22
N LYS A 65 -0.26 -11.84 -3.97
CA LYS A 65 -0.85 -11.88 -2.65
C LYS A 65 0.03 -12.72 -1.72
N PRO A 66 0.50 -12.18 -0.58
CA PRO A 66 1.31 -12.93 0.37
C PRO A 66 0.49 -14.06 1.00
N LYS A 67 1.19 -15.08 1.48
CA LYS A 67 0.58 -16.14 2.29
C LYS A 67 0.45 -15.65 3.73
N TYR A 68 -0.75 -15.71 4.28
CA TYR A 68 -1.03 -15.42 5.69
C TYR A 68 -2.17 -16.29 6.20
N SER A 69 -2.21 -16.52 7.51
CA SER A 69 -3.31 -17.24 8.15
C SER A 69 -4.53 -16.34 8.27
N TRP A 70 -5.68 -16.82 7.78
CA TRP A 70 -6.95 -16.14 7.89
C TRP A 70 -8.02 -17.11 8.38
N ASP A 71 -8.58 -16.83 9.56
CA ASP A 71 -9.73 -17.58 10.06
C ASP A 71 -11.00 -17.04 9.39
N ALA A 72 -11.73 -17.91 8.67
CA ALA A 72 -12.96 -17.55 7.99
C ALA A 72 -14.24 -17.80 8.82
N SER A 73 -14.12 -18.37 10.02
CA SER A 73 -15.24 -18.83 10.84
C SER A 73 -16.22 -17.71 11.23
N ASP A 74 -15.70 -16.50 11.49
CA ASP A 74 -16.49 -15.32 11.82
C ASP A 74 -16.06 -14.17 10.89
N ASN A 75 -16.38 -14.29 9.60
CA ASN A 75 -16.07 -13.27 8.60
C ASN A 75 -17.28 -12.38 8.29
N ARG A 76 -17.06 -11.05 8.32
CA ARG A 76 -17.97 -10.10 7.67
C ARG A 76 -17.34 -9.61 6.38
N VAL A 77 -18.08 -9.69 5.28
CA VAL A 77 -17.58 -9.29 3.96
C VAL A 77 -18.46 -8.17 3.41
N ILE A 78 -17.82 -7.07 3.01
CA ILE A 78 -18.45 -5.97 2.31
C ILE A 78 -17.80 -5.86 0.94
N LYS A 79 -18.63 -5.76 -0.10
CA LYS A 79 -18.18 -5.52 -1.47
C LYS A 79 -18.70 -4.16 -1.94
N TYR A 80 -17.78 -3.27 -2.29
CA TYR A 80 -18.09 -1.99 -2.91
C TYR A 80 -17.97 -2.12 -4.43
N ASP A 81 -19.11 -2.06 -5.12
CA ASP A 81 -19.22 -2.28 -6.56
C ASP A 81 -19.37 -0.95 -7.32
N TYR A 82 -18.39 -0.65 -8.17
CA TYR A 82 -18.29 0.59 -8.95
C TYR A 82 -18.90 0.39 -10.35
N LYS A 83 -20.23 0.48 -10.44
CA LYS A 83 -20.99 0.16 -11.66
C LYS A 83 -20.61 0.96 -12.91
N LYS A 84 -20.22 2.23 -12.76
CA LYS A 84 -19.99 3.16 -13.89
C LYS A 84 -18.51 3.45 -14.12
N PHE A 85 -17.79 3.70 -13.05
CA PHE A 85 -16.39 4.08 -13.09
C PHE A 85 -15.74 3.81 -11.74
N MET A 86 -14.60 3.12 -11.77
CA MET A 86 -13.75 2.92 -10.61
C MET A 86 -12.53 3.82 -10.75
N PRO A 87 -12.40 4.90 -9.94
CA PRO A 87 -11.20 5.71 -9.92
C PRO A 87 -9.96 4.85 -9.64
N LYS A 88 -8.92 5.00 -10.45
CA LYS A 88 -7.65 4.34 -10.21
C LYS A 88 -7.01 4.89 -8.95
N GLY A 89 -6.50 4.00 -8.10
CA GLY A 89 -5.70 4.39 -6.95
C GLY A 89 -6.46 4.57 -5.64
N ILE A 90 -7.76 4.25 -5.59
CA ILE A 90 -8.51 4.25 -4.32
C ILE A 90 -7.80 3.35 -3.30
N LEU A 91 -7.41 2.14 -3.71
CA LEU A 91 -6.76 1.20 -2.82
C LEU A 91 -5.40 1.73 -2.33
N TRP A 92 -4.52 2.22 -3.20
CA TRP A 92 -3.20 2.67 -2.75
C TRP A 92 -3.32 3.87 -1.80
N GLN A 93 -4.28 4.78 -1.99
CA GLN A 93 -4.46 5.94 -1.12
C GLN A 93 -5.01 5.49 0.24
N LEU A 94 -5.89 4.48 0.23
CA LEU A 94 -6.37 3.84 1.45
C LEU A 94 -5.22 3.18 2.21
N ILE A 95 -4.33 2.46 1.52
CA ILE A 95 -3.13 1.85 2.12
C ILE A 95 -2.27 2.92 2.78
N VAL A 96 -1.93 4.00 2.07
CA VAL A 96 -1.12 5.09 2.62
C VAL A 96 -1.78 5.73 3.85
N LYS A 97 -3.09 5.98 3.80
CA LYS A 97 -3.82 6.56 4.95
C LYS A 97 -3.92 5.63 6.15
N LEU A 98 -3.90 4.32 5.93
CA LEU A 98 -4.09 3.31 6.97
C LEU A 98 -2.80 2.55 7.30
N SER A 99 -1.64 3.06 6.87
CA SER A 99 -0.35 2.37 7.02
C SER A 99 0.00 2.02 8.47
N TYR A 100 -0.39 2.87 9.43
CA TYR A 100 -0.21 2.63 10.87
C TYR A 100 -0.87 1.33 11.40
N TYR A 101 -1.86 0.81 10.68
CA TYR A 101 -2.53 -0.45 11.01
C TYR A 101 -1.90 -1.67 10.31
N ILE A 102 -0.88 -1.47 9.48
CA ILE A 102 -0.11 -2.55 8.86
C ILE A 102 0.97 -2.97 9.85
N LYS A 103 0.76 -4.10 10.55
CA LYS A 103 1.71 -4.58 11.58
C LYS A 103 2.86 -5.42 11.04
N ASP A 104 2.73 -5.90 9.81
CA ASP A 104 3.79 -6.57 9.08
C ASP A 104 3.74 -6.04 7.65
N ASP A 105 4.80 -5.36 7.24
CA ASP A 105 4.88 -4.77 5.91
C ASP A 105 4.81 -5.84 4.81
N ASN A 106 5.09 -7.11 5.07
CA ASN A 106 4.88 -8.18 4.10
C ASN A 106 3.40 -8.44 3.77
N LEU A 107 2.48 -7.87 4.55
CA LEU A 107 1.04 -8.02 4.36
C LEU A 107 0.41 -6.91 3.50
N VAL A 108 1.23 -6.14 2.79
CA VAL A 108 0.78 -5.22 1.73
C VAL A 108 1.31 -5.65 0.37
N TRP A 109 0.42 -5.64 -0.62
CA TRP A 109 0.72 -5.92 -2.02
C TRP A 109 -0.10 -4.95 -2.89
N LYS A 110 0.15 -4.93 -4.20
CA LYS A 110 -0.42 -3.89 -5.05
C LYS A 110 -1.95 -3.88 -5.12
N GLN A 111 -2.58 -5.06 -4.99
CA GLN A 111 -4.04 -5.23 -5.00
C GLN A 111 -4.65 -5.47 -3.61
N GLY A 112 -3.89 -5.30 -2.53
CA GLY A 112 -4.51 -5.39 -1.21
C GLY A 112 -3.58 -5.23 -0.02
N VAL A 113 -4.20 -5.27 1.14
CA VAL A 113 -3.51 -5.08 2.42
C VAL A 113 -4.24 -5.83 3.53
N ILE A 114 -3.49 -6.31 4.52
CA ILE A 114 -4.02 -6.74 5.81
C ILE A 114 -3.76 -5.66 6.85
N LEU A 115 -4.83 -5.25 7.52
CA LEU A 115 -4.81 -4.27 8.60
C LEU A 115 -5.16 -4.97 9.91
N GLU A 116 -4.53 -4.56 11.00
CA GLU A 116 -4.81 -5.05 12.34
C GLU A 116 -5.05 -3.91 13.33
N HIS A 117 -6.14 -4.00 14.08
CA HIS A 117 -6.46 -3.05 15.13
C HIS A 117 -7.23 -3.72 16.27
N GLN A 118 -6.71 -3.63 17.50
CA GLN A 118 -7.35 -4.11 18.74
C GLN A 118 -7.90 -5.55 18.65
N GLY A 119 -7.15 -6.46 18.01
CA GLY A 119 -7.55 -7.87 17.85
C GLY A 119 -8.61 -8.11 16.77
N ALA A 120 -8.91 -7.11 15.93
CA ALA A 120 -9.63 -7.27 14.68
C ALA A 120 -8.66 -7.18 13.50
N LYS A 121 -8.89 -8.00 12.47
CA LYS A 121 -8.13 -8.04 11.23
C LYS A 121 -9.04 -7.70 10.06
N ALA A 122 -8.54 -6.90 9.12
CA ALA A 122 -9.24 -6.57 7.89
C ALA A 122 -8.37 -6.88 6.66
N GLU A 123 -8.91 -7.64 5.71
CA GLU A 123 -8.34 -7.78 4.37
C GLU A 123 -9.08 -6.81 3.44
N VAL A 124 -8.36 -5.83 2.90
CA VAL A 124 -8.87 -4.95 1.85
C VAL A 124 -8.23 -5.36 0.54
N SER A 125 -9.03 -5.66 -0.48
CA SER A 125 -8.52 -6.08 -1.79
C SER A 125 -9.28 -5.42 -2.93
N GLU A 126 -8.54 -5.09 -3.99
CA GLU A 126 -9.06 -4.45 -5.19
C GLU A 126 -9.11 -5.44 -6.36
N SER A 127 -10.23 -5.45 -7.09
CA SER A 127 -10.34 -6.07 -8.40
C SER A 127 -10.67 -4.99 -9.43
N TYR A 128 -9.64 -4.28 -9.88
CA TYR A 128 -9.80 -3.11 -10.76
C TYR A 128 -10.52 -3.46 -12.07
N LEU A 129 -10.12 -4.54 -12.74
CA LEU A 129 -10.77 -5.01 -13.99
C LEU A 129 -12.24 -5.37 -13.79
N LYS A 130 -12.63 -5.76 -12.57
CA LYS A 130 -14.01 -6.11 -12.22
C LYS A 130 -14.75 -4.95 -11.55
N GLY A 131 -14.09 -3.82 -11.33
CA GLY A 131 -14.70 -2.61 -10.77
C GLY A 131 -15.17 -2.76 -9.32
N PHE A 132 -14.47 -3.50 -8.46
CA PHE A 132 -14.88 -3.59 -7.05
C PHE A 132 -13.73 -3.64 -6.05
N ILE A 133 -14.03 -3.23 -4.82
CA ILE A 133 -13.18 -3.42 -3.64
C ILE A 133 -13.91 -4.33 -2.66
N THR A 134 -13.20 -5.30 -2.09
CA THR A 134 -13.72 -6.19 -1.05
C THR A 134 -13.01 -5.90 0.26
N VAL A 135 -13.79 -5.72 1.32
CA VAL A 135 -13.31 -5.60 2.70
C VAL A 135 -13.83 -6.82 3.47
N LYS A 136 -12.92 -7.66 3.96
CA LYS A 136 -13.24 -8.78 4.85
C LYS A 136 -12.75 -8.46 6.24
N VAL A 137 -13.57 -8.67 7.26
CA VAL A 137 -13.23 -8.38 8.66
C VAL A 137 -13.45 -9.60 9.54
N ASN A 138 -12.44 -9.94 10.35
CA ASN A 138 -12.46 -10.95 11.39
C ASN A 138 -12.12 -10.31 12.76
N GLY A 139 -12.64 -10.84 13.87
CA GLY A 139 -12.20 -10.52 15.24
C GLY A 139 -13.31 -10.02 16.17
N LYS A 140 -13.03 -9.90 17.48
CA LYS A 140 -14.07 -9.69 18.51
C LYS A 140 -14.66 -8.26 18.56
N ARG A 141 -13.98 -7.25 18.01
CA ARG A 141 -14.39 -5.83 18.04
C ARG A 141 -14.71 -5.29 16.65
N LYS A 142 -15.72 -5.87 15.99
CA LYS A 142 -16.19 -5.41 14.67
C LYS A 142 -17.16 -4.25 14.83
N ARG A 143 -16.69 -3.02 14.72
CA ARG A 143 -17.56 -1.88 14.38
C ARG A 143 -17.37 -1.62 12.90
N ILE A 144 -18.43 -1.81 12.13
CA ILE A 144 -18.56 -1.34 10.76
C ILE A 144 -19.44 -0.11 10.84
#